data_AF-A0AAD8NXX5-F1
#
_entry.id   AF-A0AAD8NXX5-F1
#
_cell.length_a   1.000
_cell.length_b   1.000
_cell.length_c   1.000
_cell.angle_alpha   90.00
_cell.angle_beta   90.00
_cell.angle_gamma   90.00
#
_symmetry.space_group_name_H-M   'P 1'
#
loop_
_entity.id
_entity.type
_entity.pdbx_description
1 polymer ?
#
loop_
_entity_poly.entity_id
_entity_poly.type
_entity_poly.pdbx_seq_one_letter_code
_entity_poly.pdbx_strand_id
1 'polypeptide(L)'
;MAKILVSAYEDRKVEVEDEVTALEKNITAYLFAGIGDEWSLVFSIEGKIDVTRVLMESMRPGQYIHINVVLAWGHILNHEELVKKLEKAAESPNEAGQNK
;
A
#
# COMPACT_ATOMS: atom_id res chain seq x y z
N MET A 1 10.93 10.03 -28.21
CA MET A 1 9.88 10.63 -27.36
C MET A 1 9.98 9.99 -25.99
N ALA A 2 10.32 10.75 -24.94
CA ALA A 2 10.41 10.22 -23.59
C ALA A 2 8.99 9.88 -23.10
N LYS A 3 8.78 8.63 -22.69
CA LYS A 3 7.53 8.16 -22.12
C LYS A 3 7.39 8.82 -20.74
N ILE A 4 6.53 9.84 -20.65
CA ILE A 4 6.25 10.51 -19.38
C ILE A 4 5.62 9.47 -18.46
N LEU A 5 6.30 9.13 -17.37
CA LEU A 5 5.76 8.29 -16.31
C LEU A 5 4.76 9.14 -15.54
N VAL A 6 3.48 9.00 -15.90
CA VAL A 6 2.38 9.62 -15.16
C VAL A 6 2.01 8.68 -14.02
N SER A 7 1.92 9.20 -12.80
CA SER A 7 1.31 8.49 -11.68
C SER A 7 -0.08 8.01 -12.10
N ALA A 8 -0.40 6.72 -11.94
CA ALA A 8 -1.72 6.17 -12.28
C ALA A 8 -2.86 6.67 -11.37
N TYR A 9 -2.52 7.49 -10.37
CA TYR A 9 -3.47 8.10 -9.44
C TYR A 9 -3.81 9.51 -9.96
N GLU A 10 -4.62 9.60 -11.02
CA GLU A 10 -5.26 10.86 -11.42
C GLU A 10 -6.20 11.30 -10.27
N ASP A 11 -5.86 12.41 -9.62
CA ASP A 11 -6.74 13.26 -8.81
C ASP A 11 -7.69 12.58 -7.79
N ARG A 12 -7.29 11.46 -7.18
CA ARG A 12 -7.98 10.97 -5.98
C ARG A 12 -7.68 11.87 -4.80
N LYS A 13 -8.59 12.82 -4.53
CA LYS A 13 -8.76 13.37 -3.18
C LYS A 13 -9.31 12.26 -2.29
N VAL A 14 -8.42 11.61 -1.55
CA VAL A 14 -8.81 10.70 -0.47
C VAL A 14 -9.00 11.58 0.77
N GLU A 15 -10.22 11.61 1.28
CA GLU A 15 -10.49 12.16 2.60
C GLU A 15 -9.81 11.21 3.60
N VAL A 16 -8.71 11.67 4.21
CA VAL A 16 -7.93 10.88 5.19
C VAL A 16 -8.47 11.10 6.61
N GLU A 17 -9.64 11.74 6.74
CA GLU A 17 -10.25 12.13 8.02
C GLU A 17 -11.08 11.01 8.67
N ASP A 18 -10.92 9.76 8.23
CA ASP A 18 -11.49 8.66 8.99
C ASP A 18 -10.87 8.62 10.40
N GLU A 19 -11.73 8.62 11.42
CA GLU A 19 -11.28 8.47 12.80
C GLU A 19 -10.48 7.18 12.94
N VAL A 20 -9.19 7.33 13.23
CA VAL A 20 -8.31 6.19 13.53
C VAL A 20 -8.92 5.41 14.69
N THR A 21 -9.30 4.17 14.42
CA THR A 21 -9.93 3.27 15.38
C THR A 21 -9.01 3.01 16.57
N ALA A 22 -9.57 2.61 17.71
CA ALA A 22 -8.76 2.22 18.86
C ALA A 22 -7.78 1.08 18.53
N LEU A 23 -8.17 0.17 17.62
CA LEU A 23 -7.31 -0.90 17.14
C LEU A 23 -6.11 -0.36 16.36
N GLU A 24 -6.33 0.56 15.42
CA GLU A 24 -5.25 1.18 14.64
C GLU A 24 -4.31 2.01 15.51
N LYS A 25 -4.84 2.71 16.51
CA LYS A 25 -4.04 3.41 17.53
C LYS A 25 -3.16 2.44 18.32
N ASN A 26 -3.69 1.28 18.71
CA ASN A 26 -2.91 0.26 19.41
C ASN A 26 -1.83 -0.34 18.50
N ILE A 27 -2.18 -0.70 17.27
CA ILE A 27 -1.23 -1.27 16.29
C ILE A 27 -0.10 -0.29 16.01
N THR A 28 -0.41 0.99 15.76
CA THR A 28 0.61 2.04 15.55
C THR A 28 1.46 2.24 16.80
N ALA A 29 0.87 2.25 18.00
CA ALA A 29 1.63 2.31 19.24
C ALA A 29 2.62 1.14 19.37
N TYR A 30 2.24 -0.10 19.03
CA TYR A 30 3.15 -1.25 19.06
C TYR A 30 4.21 -1.24 17.95
N LEU A 31 3.85 -0.76 16.75
CA LEU A 31 4.80 -0.59 15.64
C LEU A 31 5.90 0.41 16.00
N PHE A 32 5.51 1.51 16.66
CA PHE A 32 6.40 2.62 17.02
C PHE A 32 6.81 2.64 18.50
N ALA A 33 6.54 1.59 19.28
CA ALA A 33 6.87 1.58 20.72
C ALA A 33 8.38 1.67 20.98
N GLY A 34 9.24 1.42 20.00
CA GLY A 34 10.69 1.31 20.20
C GLY A 34 11.08 0.14 21.12
N ILE A 35 10.15 -0.80 21.34
CA ILE A 35 10.34 -1.98 22.18
C ILE A 35 10.45 -3.19 21.24
N GLY A 36 11.61 -3.84 21.25
CA GLY A 36 11.90 -5.03 20.44
C GLY A 36 13.18 -4.91 19.62
N ASP A 37 13.53 -5.96 18.89
CA ASP A 37 14.70 -5.99 18.01
C ASP A 37 14.50 -5.10 16.77
N GLU A 38 15.48 -4.25 16.47
CA GLU A 38 15.44 -3.29 15.34
C GLU A 38 15.28 -4.00 13.99
N TRP A 39 15.83 -5.20 13.88
CA TRP A 39 15.83 -6.02 12.67
C TRP A 39 14.67 -7.02 12.62
N SER A 40 13.77 -6.98 13.61
CA SER A 40 12.55 -7.78 13.58
C SER A 40 11.76 -7.49 12.32
N LEU A 41 11.40 -8.55 11.60
CA LEU A 41 10.55 -8.47 10.42
C LEU A 41 9.15 -8.00 10.85
N VAL A 42 8.69 -6.90 10.28
CA VAL A 42 7.36 -6.34 10.54
C VAL A 42 6.41 -6.68 9.41
N PHE A 43 6.90 -6.63 8.18
CA PHE A 43 6.10 -6.84 7.00
C PHE A 43 6.94 -7.46 5.89
N SER A 44 6.38 -8.39 5.14
CA SER A 44 7.04 -9.02 4.00
C SER A 44 6.04 -9.19 2.85
N ILE A 45 6.51 -8.92 1.64
CA ILE A 45 5.85 -9.31 0.40
C ILE A 45 6.78 -10.30 -0.27
N GLU A 46 6.32 -11.55 -0.35
CA GLU A 46 7.11 -12.68 -0.84
C GLU A 46 7.81 -12.36 -2.18
N GLY A 47 9.13 -12.54 -2.19
CA GLY A 47 9.98 -12.32 -3.37
C GLY A 47 10.11 -10.86 -3.82
N LYS A 48 9.58 -9.88 -3.07
CA LYS A 48 9.61 -8.46 -3.45
C LYS A 48 10.29 -7.59 -2.41
N ILE A 49 9.83 -7.64 -1.16
CA ILE A 49 10.35 -6.73 -0.14
C ILE A 49 10.12 -7.23 1.28
N ASP A 50 11.14 -7.08 2.10
CA ASP A 50 11.07 -7.26 3.55
C ASP A 50 11.27 -5.90 4.22
N VAL A 51 10.39 -5.60 5.17
CA VAL A 51 10.41 -4.37 5.94
C VAL A 51 10.58 -4.73 7.41
N THR A 52 11.73 -4.34 7.96
CA THR A 52 12.04 -4.50 9.38
C THR A 52 11.58 -3.29 10.18
N ARG A 53 11.54 -3.44 11.51
CA ARG A 53 11.08 -2.41 12.43
C ARG A 53 11.80 -1.08 12.24
N VAL A 54 13.13 -1.08 12.17
CA VAL A 54 13.92 0.15 11.97
C VAL A 54 13.51 0.91 10.70
N LEU A 55 13.10 0.20 9.64
CA LEU A 55 12.62 0.86 8.42
C LEU A 55 11.24 1.46 8.63
N MET A 56 10.34 0.78 9.34
CA MET A 56 9.01 1.31 9.68
C MET A 56 9.07 2.53 10.57
N GLU A 57 10.03 2.62 11.49
CA GLU A 57 10.20 3.79 12.37
C GLU A 57 10.49 5.10 11.61
N SER A 58 10.94 5.02 10.36
CA SER A 58 11.06 6.18 9.47
C SER A 58 9.73 6.88 9.17
N MET A 59 8.59 6.24 9.47
CA MET A 59 7.25 6.84 9.36
C MET A 59 6.88 7.72 10.57
N ARG A 60 7.74 7.84 11.59
CA ARG A 60 7.51 8.78 12.70
C ARG A 60 7.51 10.23 12.17
N PRO A 61 6.67 11.12 12.74
CA PRO A 61 6.64 12.52 12.33
C PRO A 61 8.02 13.19 12.38
N GLY A 62 8.34 13.98 11.35
CA GLY A 62 9.60 14.72 11.27
C GLY A 62 10.82 13.90 10.79
N GLN A 63 10.63 12.65 10.40
CA GLN A 63 11.67 11.80 9.82
C GLN A 63 11.54 11.67 8.30
N TYR A 64 12.64 11.35 7.63
CA TYR A 64 12.63 10.95 6.22
C TYR A 64 12.18 9.49 6.11
N ILE A 65 11.14 9.24 5.31
CA ILE A 65 10.63 7.89 5.08
C ILE A 65 11.66 7.07 4.31
N HIS A 66 11.96 5.87 4.82
CA HIS A 66 12.89 4.95 4.19
C HIS A 66 12.32 4.40 2.88
N ILE A 67 13.16 4.26 1.85
CA ILE A 67 12.74 3.83 0.50
C ILE A 67 11.99 2.49 0.49
N ASN A 68 12.40 1.53 1.32
CA ASN A 68 11.72 0.23 1.41
C ASN A 68 10.27 0.34 1.89
N VAL A 69 9.95 1.32 2.73
CA VAL A 69 8.55 1.56 3.14
C VAL A 69 7.75 2.04 1.93
N VAL A 70 8.30 2.96 1.14
CA VAL A 70 7.65 3.47 -0.08
C VAL A 70 7.44 2.36 -1.12
N LEU A 71 8.45 1.50 -1.33
CA LEU A 71 8.35 0.38 -2.25
C LEU A 71 7.32 -0.66 -1.80
N ALA A 72 7.23 -0.94 -0.49
CA ALA A 72 6.23 -1.84 0.06
C ALA A 72 4.81 -1.33 -0.21
N TRP A 73 4.55 -0.05 0.07
CA TRP A 73 3.27 0.59 -0.28
C TRP A 73 3.00 0.54 -1.79
N GLY A 74 3.99 0.80 -2.63
CA GLY A 74 3.85 0.69 -4.08
C GLY A 74 3.43 -0.72 -4.53
N HIS A 75 3.98 -1.77 -3.92
CA HIS A 75 3.59 -3.15 -4.23
C HIS A 75 2.16 -3.48 -3.77
N ILE A 76 1.76 -3.03 -2.57
CA ILE A 76 0.40 -3.22 -2.04
C ILE A 76 -0.61 -2.53 -2.97
N LEU A 77 -0.39 -1.26 -3.29
CA LEU A 77 -1.32 -0.48 -4.10
C LEU A 77 -1.45 -1.06 -5.52
N ASN A 78 -0.35 -1.54 -6.11
CA ASN A 78 -0.38 -2.22 -7.41
C ASN A 78 -1.18 -3.53 -7.36
N HIS A 79 -1.10 -4.28 -6.26
CA HIS A 79 -1.88 -5.49 -6.08
C HIS A 79 -3.37 -5.18 -5.94
N GLU A 80 -3.75 -4.20 -5.12
CA GLU A 80 -5.15 -3.78 -4.99
C GLU A 80 -5.76 -3.31 -6.32
N GLU A 81 -4.99 -2.57 -7.12
CA GLU A 81 -5.44 -2.11 -8.43
C GLU A 81 -5.63 -3.29 -9.41
N LEU A 82 -4.78 -4.31 -9.33
CA LEU A 82 -4.97 -5.54 -10.09
C LEU A 82 -6.25 -6.27 -9.69
N VAL A 83 -6.50 -6.42 -8.38
CA VAL A 83 -7.72 -7.07 -7.86
C VAL A 83 -8.96 -6.33 -8.35
N LYS A 84 -9.01 -5.00 -8.23
CA LYS A 84 -10.13 -4.17 -8.72
C LYS A 84 -10.40 -4.35 -10.21
N LYS A 85 -9.35 -4.50 -11.03
CA LYS A 85 -9.49 -4.74 -12.48
C LYS A 85 -10.08 -6.11 -12.77
N LEU A 86 -9.68 -7.13 -12.00
CA LEU A 86 -10.19 -8.49 -12.13
C LEU A 86 -11.66 -8.56 -11.71
N GLU A 87 -12.05 -7.88 -10.63
CA GLU A 87 -13.45 -7.79 -10.18
C GLU A 87 -14.35 -7.16 -11.24
N LYS A 88 -13.95 -6.00 -11.79
CA LYS A 88 -14.69 -5.35 -12.89
C LYS A 88 -14.82 -6.22 -14.14
N ALA A 89 -13.77 -6.98 -14.48
CA ALA A 89 -13.79 -7.91 -15.61
C ALA A 89 -14.74 -9.09 -15.35
N ALA A 90 -14.81 -9.58 -14.10
CA ALA A 90 -15.71 -10.65 -13.70
C ALA A 90 -17.19 -10.21 -13.67
N GLU A 91 -17.48 -8.92 -13.48
CA GLU A 91 -18.82 -8.33 -13.52
C GLU A 91 -19.34 -8.04 -14.94
N SER A 92 -18.47 -8.07 -15.96
CA SER A 92 -18.83 -7.77 -17.36
C SER A 92 -18.95 -8.98 -18.33
N PRO A 93 -19.33 -10.23 -17.98
CA PRO A 93 -19.24 -11.35 -18.93
C PRO A 93 -20.29 -11.38 -20.05
N ASN A 94 -21.27 -10.46 -20.08
CA ASN A 94 -22.52 -10.67 -20.83
C ASN A 94 -22.85 -9.59 -21.88
N GLU A 95 -21.91 -9.24 -22.76
CA GLU A 95 -22.22 -8.47 -24.00
C GLU A 95 -21.55 -9.05 -25.27
N ALA A 96 -21.11 -10.32 -25.26
CA ALA A 96 -20.56 -10.99 -26.44
C ALA A 96 -21.56 -11.98 -27.10
N GLY A 97 -22.85 -11.70 -26.98
CA GLY A 97 -23.92 -12.59 -27.45
C GLY A 97 -25.04 -11.85 -28.15
N GLN A 98 -24.73 -11.08 -29.20
CA GLN A 98 -25.66 -10.72 -30.28
C GLN A 98 -24.92 -9.87 -31.32
N ASN A 99 -24.46 -10.48 -32.40
CA ASN A 99 -24.66 -9.92 -33.73
C ASN A 99 -24.70 -11.08 -34.74
N LYS A 100 -25.69 -10.94 -35.61
CA LYS A 100 -26.29 -11.92 -36.52
C LYS A 100 -25.34 -12.42 -37.59
#